data_AF-A0A7C1NVR0-F1
#
_entry.id   AF-A0A7C1NVR0-F1
#
_cell.length_a   1.000
_cell.length_b   1.000
_cell.length_c   1.000
_cell.angle_alpha   90.00
_cell.angle_beta   90.00
_cell.angle_gamma   90.00
#
_symmetry.space_group_name_H-M   'P 1'
#
loop_
_entity.id
_entity.type
_entity.pdbx_description
1 polymer ?
#
loop_
_entity_poly.entity_id
_entity_poly.type
_entity_poly.pdbx_seq_one_letter_code
_entity_poly.pdbx_strand_id
1 'polypeptide(L)'
;MDRTREEAEANAAFDPKLIEPYIIKDPQALTVNAAKALENLGKAASVWLKPRETGEIADPMAEPVTEMVKTMGKVAEYWMSDPKRTLEAQTHLLNAGVGVWSRSLARFATPDQAFADPLPKDKRFSDEDWERNPFFDFLRQTYLVLSQWAEKMVNDAGGLDEHTRHKANFYMRQITAALSPANFVATNPQLYRETVQSSGANLVKGMQMLAEDIAAGGGDLRIRQTDTSKFAVGENMAITPGKVIAQSDICEIIQYESTTETVLKRPLLICPPWINKFYILDLNPQKSFIKWCVDQGHTVFVISWVNPDERHADKGWEAYIREGVDFALDTVEKATGEKEVNAIGYCVGGTLLAAALALHAQEKNKRIASATLFTTQVDFTYAGDLKV
;
A
#
# COMPACT_ATOMS: atom_id res chain seq x y z
N MET A 1 -58.55 -30.33 0.65
CA MET A 1 -57.63 -30.35 -0.52
C MET A 1 -56.59 -29.24 -0.31
N ASP A 2 -55.97 -29.23 0.88
CA ASP A 2 -55.22 -28.06 1.38
C ASP A 2 -54.08 -28.49 2.33
N ARG A 3 -53.46 -29.64 2.02
CA ARG A 3 -52.34 -30.21 2.79
C ARG A 3 -51.08 -30.38 1.94
N THR A 4 -51.20 -30.25 0.62
CA THR A 4 -50.10 -30.41 -0.33
C THR A 4 -49.36 -29.11 -0.66
N ARG A 5 -49.85 -27.95 -0.19
CA ARG A 5 -49.19 -26.65 -0.43
C ARG A 5 -48.27 -26.23 0.73
N GLU A 6 -48.63 -26.54 1.97
CA GLU A 6 -47.77 -26.30 3.15
C GLU A 6 -46.60 -27.31 3.25
N GLU A 7 -46.77 -28.56 2.79
CA GLU A 7 -45.67 -29.54 2.76
C GLU A 7 -44.64 -29.27 1.65
N ALA A 8 -44.96 -28.41 0.67
CA ALA A 8 -44.03 -28.02 -0.39
C ALA A 8 -43.11 -26.85 0.01
N GLU A 9 -43.48 -26.04 1.01
CA GLU A 9 -42.66 -24.94 1.51
C GLU A 9 -41.67 -25.38 2.61
N ALA A 10 -41.93 -26.51 3.29
CA ALA A 10 -41.09 -27.03 4.37
C ALA A 10 -39.79 -27.75 3.92
N ASN A 11 -39.52 -27.86 2.61
CA ASN A 11 -38.37 -28.60 2.05
C ASN A 11 -37.39 -27.73 1.25
N ALA A 12 -37.55 -26.41 1.21
CA ALA A 12 -36.60 -25.54 0.53
C ALA A 12 -35.40 -25.24 1.45
N ALA A 13 -34.35 -26.07 1.38
CA ALA A 13 -33.04 -25.83 1.99
C ALA A 13 -32.32 -24.56 1.48
N PHE A 14 -33.00 -23.72 0.69
CA PHE A 14 -32.45 -22.56 -0.02
C PHE A 14 -33.52 -21.48 -0.18
N ASP A 15 -33.29 -20.28 0.37
CA ASP A 15 -34.18 -19.12 0.19
C ASP A 15 -33.98 -18.50 -1.21
N PRO A 16 -34.97 -18.56 -2.13
CA PRO A 16 -34.86 -18.01 -3.48
C PRO A 16 -34.56 -16.51 -3.51
N LYS A 17 -34.91 -15.78 -2.44
CA LYS A 17 -34.62 -14.34 -2.32
C LYS A 17 -33.13 -14.03 -2.28
N LEU A 18 -32.28 -15.01 -1.96
CA LEU A 18 -30.82 -14.86 -1.97
C LEU A 18 -30.24 -14.78 -3.40
N ILE A 19 -30.98 -15.21 -4.43
CA ILE A 19 -30.55 -15.13 -5.84
C ILE A 19 -31.10 -13.89 -6.51
N GLU A 20 -32.28 -13.40 -6.10
CA GLU A 20 -32.98 -12.28 -6.75
C GLU A 20 -32.10 -11.04 -7.04
N PRO A 21 -31.20 -10.59 -6.12
CA PRO A 21 -30.32 -9.45 -6.38
C PRO A 21 -29.27 -9.69 -7.48
N TYR A 22 -29.06 -10.94 -7.88
CA TYR A 22 -28.04 -11.39 -8.83
C TYR A 22 -28.62 -11.76 -10.21
N ILE A 23 -29.94 -11.64 -10.39
CA ILE A 23 -30.61 -11.90 -11.66
C ILE A 23 -30.55 -10.66 -12.56
N ILE A 24 -30.01 -10.81 -13.76
CA ILE A 24 -29.95 -9.76 -14.77
C ILE A 24 -31.37 -9.36 -15.18
N LYS A 25 -31.74 -8.11 -14.89
CA LYS A 25 -33.08 -7.57 -15.21
C LYS A 25 -33.16 -6.95 -16.61
N ASP A 26 -32.06 -6.40 -17.11
CA ASP A 26 -31.97 -5.75 -18.42
C ASP A 26 -30.71 -6.21 -19.19
N PRO A 27 -30.82 -7.31 -19.97
CA PRO A 27 -29.70 -7.85 -20.75
C PRO A 27 -29.21 -6.90 -21.85
N GLN A 28 -30.11 -6.09 -22.44
CA GLN A 28 -29.77 -5.16 -23.51
C GLN A 28 -28.88 -4.02 -22.96
N ALA A 29 -29.28 -3.40 -21.85
CA ALA A 29 -28.48 -2.36 -21.20
C ALA A 29 -27.12 -2.91 -20.72
N LEU A 30 -27.10 -4.12 -20.16
CA LEU A 30 -25.88 -4.79 -19.75
C LEU A 30 -24.91 -4.99 -20.93
N THR A 31 -25.42 -5.41 -22.09
CA THR A 31 -24.61 -5.60 -23.30
C THR A 31 -24.01 -4.29 -23.79
N VAL A 32 -24.81 -3.22 -23.83
CA VAL A 32 -24.35 -1.88 -24.23
C VAL A 32 -23.27 -1.35 -23.28
N ASN A 33 -23.48 -1.50 -21.97
CA ASN A 33 -22.51 -1.05 -20.97
C ASN A 33 -21.24 -1.92 -20.98
N ALA A 34 -21.34 -3.22 -21.22
CA ALA A 34 -20.17 -4.07 -21.42
C ALA A 34 -19.32 -3.61 -22.61
N ALA A 35 -19.96 -3.24 -23.73
CA ALA A 35 -19.26 -2.68 -24.89
C ALA A 35 -18.54 -1.36 -24.57
N LYS A 36 -19.20 -0.45 -23.83
CA LYS A 36 -18.58 0.81 -23.37
C LYS A 36 -17.42 0.58 -22.40
N ALA A 37 -17.55 -0.37 -21.48
CA ALA A 37 -16.47 -0.73 -20.56
C ALA A 37 -15.26 -1.26 -21.33
N LEU A 38 -15.48 -2.11 -22.34
CA LEU A 38 -14.43 -2.61 -23.23
C LEU A 38 -13.78 -1.48 -24.06
N GLU A 39 -14.56 -0.51 -24.54
CA GLU A 39 -14.04 0.68 -25.23
C GLU A 39 -13.10 1.49 -24.32
N ASN A 40 -13.51 1.74 -23.07
CA ASN A 40 -12.66 2.44 -22.09
C ASN A 40 -11.40 1.64 -21.73
N LEU A 41 -11.50 0.31 -21.63
CA LEU A 41 -10.35 -0.56 -21.44
C LEU A 41 -9.39 -0.47 -22.63
N GLY A 42 -9.90 -0.42 -23.86
CA GLY A 42 -9.09 -0.22 -25.07
C GLY A 42 -8.35 1.12 -25.07
N LYS A 43 -8.99 2.19 -24.61
CA LYS A 43 -8.35 3.52 -24.41
C LYS A 43 -7.27 3.46 -23.34
N ALA A 44 -7.55 2.79 -22.21
CA ALA A 44 -6.57 2.61 -21.14
C ALA A 44 -5.33 1.84 -21.64
N ALA A 45 -5.54 0.75 -22.39
CA ALA A 45 -4.47 -0.06 -22.95
C ALA A 45 -3.61 0.73 -23.96
N SER A 46 -4.21 1.57 -24.82
CA SER A 46 -3.44 2.36 -25.78
C SER A 46 -2.56 3.42 -25.12
N VAL A 47 -3.05 4.08 -24.06
CA VAL A 47 -2.26 5.03 -23.27
C VAL A 47 -1.13 4.30 -22.51
N TRP A 48 -1.39 3.10 -22.00
CA TRP A 48 -0.40 2.28 -21.30
C TRP A 48 0.71 1.74 -22.22
N LEU A 49 0.37 1.35 -23.45
CA LEU A 49 1.32 0.81 -24.43
C LEU A 49 2.24 1.88 -25.00
N LYS A 50 1.73 3.09 -25.24
CA LYS A 50 2.45 4.13 -25.99
C LYS A 50 3.87 4.43 -25.46
N PRO A 51 4.12 4.65 -24.15
CA PRO A 51 5.48 4.89 -23.65
C PRO A 51 6.39 3.65 -23.67
N ARG A 52 5.81 2.44 -23.68
CA ARG A 52 6.54 1.17 -23.74
C ARG A 52 6.99 0.87 -25.17
N GLU A 53 6.17 1.19 -26.16
CA GLU A 53 6.53 1.09 -27.58
C GLU A 53 7.61 2.12 -27.97
N THR A 54 7.60 3.31 -27.35
CA THR A 54 8.64 4.33 -27.58
C THR A 54 9.94 4.08 -26.80
N GLY A 55 9.96 3.06 -25.93
CA GLY A 55 11.14 2.70 -25.13
C GLY A 55 11.43 3.66 -23.97
N GLU A 56 10.48 4.54 -23.62
CA GLU A 56 10.62 5.52 -22.53
C GLU A 56 10.51 4.88 -21.14
N ILE A 57 9.83 3.73 -21.04
CA ILE A 57 9.65 2.99 -19.78
C ILE A 57 10.26 1.59 -19.93
N ALA A 58 11.40 1.35 -19.29
CA ALA A 58 11.94 0.00 -19.12
C ALA A 58 11.09 -0.78 -18.11
N ASP A 59 10.75 -2.04 -18.42
CA ASP A 59 9.87 -2.86 -17.58
C ASP A 59 10.58 -3.30 -16.29
N PRO A 60 10.20 -2.78 -15.10
CA PRO A 60 10.91 -3.03 -13.86
C PRO A 60 10.47 -4.35 -13.17
N MET A 61 9.59 -5.14 -13.80
CA MET A 61 8.94 -6.28 -13.15
C MET A 61 9.77 -7.58 -13.15
N ALA A 62 10.88 -7.66 -13.87
CA ALA A 62 11.64 -8.91 -14.03
C ALA A 62 12.35 -9.36 -12.73
N GLU A 63 12.91 -8.42 -11.97
CA GLU A 63 13.71 -8.74 -10.78
C GLU A 63 12.87 -9.25 -9.60
N PRO A 64 11.74 -8.59 -9.22
CA PRO A 64 10.89 -9.08 -8.14
C PRO A 64 10.27 -10.45 -8.43
N VAL A 65 9.88 -10.71 -9.69
CA VAL A 65 9.33 -12.00 -10.11
C VAL A 65 10.38 -13.10 -10.02
N THR A 66 11.62 -12.81 -10.43
CA THR A 66 12.73 -13.77 -10.34
C THR A 66 13.03 -14.14 -8.89
N GLU A 67 13.10 -13.16 -7.98
CA GLU A 67 13.31 -13.40 -6.55
C GLU A 67 12.13 -14.17 -5.91
N MET A 68 10.89 -13.87 -6.30
CA MET A 68 9.72 -14.64 -5.90
C MET A 68 9.82 -16.10 -6.33
N VAL A 69 10.09 -16.37 -7.61
CA VAL A 69 10.20 -17.74 -8.15
C VAL A 69 11.30 -18.52 -7.45
N LYS A 70 12.47 -17.89 -7.25
CA LYS A 70 13.61 -18.50 -6.54
C LYS A 70 13.27 -18.83 -5.08
N THR A 71 12.63 -17.91 -4.38
CA THR A 71 12.23 -18.08 -2.98
C THR A 71 11.19 -19.19 -2.84
N MET A 72 10.14 -19.15 -3.67
CA MET A 72 9.10 -20.18 -3.69
C MET A 72 9.63 -21.53 -4.14
N GLY A 73 10.61 -21.56 -5.04
CA GLY A 73 11.30 -22.77 -5.49
C GLY A 73 11.93 -23.56 -4.34
N LYS A 74 12.56 -22.88 -3.36
CA LYS A 74 13.12 -23.54 -2.18
C LYS A 74 12.05 -24.20 -1.29
N VAL A 75 10.90 -23.56 -1.14
CA VAL A 75 9.75 -24.13 -0.42
C VAL A 75 9.25 -25.37 -1.15
N ALA A 76 9.08 -25.27 -2.46
CA ALA A 76 8.66 -26.37 -3.33
C ALA A 76 9.63 -27.56 -3.27
N GLU A 77 10.93 -27.30 -3.34
CA GLU A 77 11.99 -28.31 -3.25
C GLU A 77 11.95 -29.06 -1.91
N TYR A 78 11.73 -28.36 -0.78
CA TYR A 78 11.61 -29.01 0.53
C TYR A 78 10.48 -30.04 0.58
N TRP A 79 9.30 -29.72 0.03
CA TRP A 79 8.14 -30.59 0.04
C TRP A 79 8.21 -31.71 -1.00
N MET A 80 8.81 -31.45 -2.17
CA MET A 80 8.88 -32.41 -3.28
C MET A 80 10.10 -33.34 -3.24
N SER A 81 11.15 -32.99 -2.49
CA SER A 81 12.38 -33.81 -2.39
C SER A 81 12.20 -35.09 -1.56
N ASP A 82 11.16 -35.18 -0.73
CA ASP A 82 10.86 -36.35 0.10
C ASP A 82 9.41 -36.83 -0.16
N PRO A 83 9.21 -38.07 -0.65
CA PRO A 83 7.88 -38.64 -0.86
C PRO A 83 6.98 -38.61 0.38
N LYS A 84 7.53 -38.72 1.59
CA LYS A 84 6.75 -38.64 2.83
C LYS A 84 6.18 -37.24 3.03
N ARG A 85 7.00 -36.21 2.85
CA ARG A 85 6.58 -34.80 2.95
C ARG A 85 5.56 -34.44 1.87
N THR A 86 5.76 -34.93 0.64
CA THR A 86 4.77 -34.75 -0.43
C THR A 86 3.41 -35.35 -0.05
N LEU A 87 3.41 -36.56 0.52
CA LEU A 87 2.19 -37.21 1.00
C LEU A 87 1.56 -36.43 2.18
N GLU A 88 2.36 -35.91 3.10
CA GLU A 88 1.89 -35.05 4.19
C GLU A 88 1.22 -33.77 3.66
N ALA A 89 1.84 -33.08 2.70
CA ALA A 89 1.29 -31.89 2.05
C ALA A 89 -0.05 -32.16 1.36
N GLN A 90 -0.14 -33.27 0.62
CA GLN A 90 -1.39 -33.72 -0.02
C GLN A 90 -2.45 -34.07 1.02
N THR A 91 -2.08 -34.78 2.09
CA THR A 91 -2.99 -35.12 3.18
C THR A 91 -3.55 -33.88 3.85
N HIS A 92 -2.71 -32.87 4.10
CA HIS A 92 -3.16 -31.58 4.62
C HIS A 92 -4.16 -30.90 3.68
N LEU A 93 -3.89 -30.87 2.38
CA LEU A 93 -4.79 -30.30 1.38
C LEU A 93 -6.13 -31.06 1.29
N LEU A 94 -6.10 -32.39 1.31
CA LEU A 94 -7.29 -33.24 1.29
C LEU A 94 -8.15 -33.00 2.54
N ASN A 95 -7.54 -32.96 3.72
CA ASN A 95 -8.24 -32.66 4.97
C ASN A 95 -8.86 -31.25 4.94
N ALA A 96 -8.14 -30.29 4.37
CA ALA A 96 -8.62 -28.93 4.19
C ALA A 96 -9.89 -28.90 3.29
N GLY A 97 -9.85 -29.58 2.15
CA GLY A 97 -10.98 -29.72 1.22
C GLY A 97 -12.18 -30.46 1.81
N VAL A 98 -11.96 -31.59 2.48
CA VAL A 98 -13.01 -32.35 3.20
C VAL A 98 -13.63 -31.48 4.30
N GLY A 99 -12.83 -30.68 4.99
CA GLY A 99 -13.30 -29.72 5.98
C GLY A 99 -14.26 -28.69 5.40
N VAL A 100 -13.94 -28.09 4.25
CA VAL A 100 -14.85 -27.15 3.56
C VAL A 100 -16.13 -27.87 3.12
N TRP A 101 -15.99 -29.02 2.45
CA TRP A 101 -17.13 -29.79 1.95
C TRP A 101 -18.10 -30.20 3.06
N SER A 102 -17.59 -30.74 4.17
CA SER A 102 -18.40 -31.15 5.32
C SER A 102 -19.16 -29.99 5.97
N ARG A 103 -18.53 -28.81 6.10
CA ARG A 103 -19.20 -27.60 6.60
C ARG A 103 -20.26 -27.08 5.65
N SER A 104 -19.97 -27.05 4.35
CA SER A 104 -20.95 -26.64 3.34
C SER A 104 -22.16 -27.58 3.31
N LEU A 105 -21.95 -28.90 3.40
CA LEU A 105 -23.05 -29.87 3.52
C LEU A 105 -23.85 -29.69 4.82
N ALA A 106 -23.19 -29.49 5.96
CA ALA A 106 -23.87 -29.28 7.24
C ALA A 106 -24.75 -28.02 7.21
N ARG A 107 -24.24 -26.91 6.66
CA ARG A 107 -25.02 -25.67 6.48
C ARG A 107 -26.20 -25.86 5.52
N PHE A 108 -26.01 -26.60 4.43
CA PHE A 108 -27.11 -26.91 3.51
C PHE A 108 -28.19 -27.79 4.16
N ALA A 109 -27.80 -28.76 4.99
CA ALA A 109 -28.74 -29.66 5.66
C ALA A 109 -29.53 -28.98 6.80
N THR A 110 -28.95 -28.00 7.49
CA THR A 110 -29.60 -27.26 8.58
C THR A 110 -29.32 -25.75 8.45
N PRO A 111 -30.06 -25.03 7.59
CA PRO A 111 -29.81 -23.61 7.29
C PRO A 111 -29.98 -22.67 8.48
N ASP A 112 -30.91 -22.99 9.39
CA ASP A 112 -31.27 -22.12 10.53
C ASP A 112 -30.38 -22.27 11.76
N GLN A 113 -29.40 -23.20 11.72
CA GLN A 113 -28.51 -23.44 12.85
C GLN A 113 -27.26 -22.53 12.75
N ALA A 114 -27.05 -21.70 13.76
CA ALA A 114 -25.84 -20.88 13.85
C ALA A 114 -24.62 -21.77 14.10
N PHE A 115 -23.79 -21.95 13.07
CA PHE A 115 -22.49 -22.60 13.19
C PHE A 115 -21.44 -21.57 13.60
N ALA A 116 -20.73 -21.82 14.70
CA ALA A 116 -19.54 -21.04 15.03
C ALA A 116 -18.56 -21.12 13.85
N ASP A 117 -18.14 -19.97 13.32
CA ASP A 117 -17.15 -19.93 12.25
C ASP A 117 -15.74 -20.00 12.87
N PRO A 118 -15.02 -21.13 12.72
CA PRO A 118 -13.67 -21.24 13.26
C PRO A 118 -12.63 -20.50 12.41
N LEU A 119 -13.03 -19.93 11.25
CA LEU A 119 -12.12 -19.29 10.32
C LEU A 119 -11.76 -17.86 10.78
N PRO A 120 -10.56 -17.37 10.44
CA PRO A 120 -10.14 -16.03 10.80
C PRO A 120 -11.05 -14.98 10.19
N LYS A 121 -11.31 -13.91 10.95
CA LYS A 121 -12.02 -12.74 10.42
C LYS A 121 -11.14 -12.00 9.43
N ASP A 122 -11.70 -11.69 8.27
CA ASP A 122 -11.06 -10.90 7.23
C ASP A 122 -12.04 -9.83 6.74
N LYS A 123 -11.61 -8.57 6.78
CA LYS A 123 -12.44 -7.41 6.43
C LYS A 123 -12.96 -7.45 4.99
N ARG A 124 -12.30 -8.18 4.08
CA ARG A 124 -12.74 -8.35 2.69
C ARG A 124 -14.09 -9.08 2.60
N PHE A 125 -14.43 -9.88 3.61
CA PHE A 125 -15.66 -10.68 3.67
C PHE A 125 -16.71 -10.08 4.62
N SER A 126 -16.76 -8.75 4.75
CA SER A 126 -17.67 -8.07 5.69
C SER A 126 -19.13 -7.97 5.25
N ASP A 127 -19.43 -8.15 3.95
CA ASP A 127 -20.82 -8.17 3.46
C ASP A 127 -21.52 -9.46 3.91
N GLU A 128 -22.78 -9.35 4.34
CA GLU A 128 -23.54 -10.47 4.90
C GLU A 128 -23.70 -11.64 3.92
N ASP A 129 -23.71 -11.38 2.61
CA ASP A 129 -23.90 -12.44 1.60
C ASP A 129 -22.70 -13.40 1.53
N TRP A 130 -21.54 -13.02 2.06
CA TRP A 130 -20.41 -13.93 2.24
C TRP A 130 -20.67 -15.06 3.25
N GLU A 131 -21.68 -14.90 4.11
CA GLU A 131 -22.10 -15.94 5.05
C GLU A 131 -23.50 -16.48 4.73
N ARG A 132 -24.41 -15.61 4.29
CA ARG A 132 -25.81 -15.95 4.03
C ARG A 132 -26.02 -16.72 2.73
N ASN A 133 -25.24 -16.42 1.68
CA ASN A 133 -25.40 -17.07 0.39
C ASN A 133 -24.46 -18.28 0.29
N PRO A 134 -24.98 -19.52 0.08
CA PRO A 134 -24.16 -20.73 0.05
C PRO A 134 -23.02 -20.73 -0.96
N PHE A 135 -23.19 -20.06 -2.12
CA PHE A 135 -22.16 -19.98 -3.14
C PHE A 135 -20.98 -19.10 -2.69
N PHE A 136 -21.26 -17.90 -2.19
CA PHE A 136 -20.22 -16.98 -1.72
C PHE A 136 -19.55 -17.49 -0.45
N ASP A 137 -20.31 -18.12 0.46
CA ASP A 137 -19.75 -18.75 1.64
C ASP A 137 -18.83 -19.92 1.29
N PHE A 138 -19.19 -20.76 0.32
CA PHE A 138 -18.30 -21.82 -0.18
C PHE A 138 -16.99 -21.24 -0.74
N LEU A 139 -17.05 -20.17 -1.54
CA LEU A 139 -15.86 -19.50 -2.08
C LEU A 139 -14.98 -18.92 -0.97
N ARG A 140 -15.59 -18.22 0.00
CA ARG A 140 -14.90 -17.66 1.17
C ARG A 140 -14.20 -18.74 1.98
N GLN A 141 -14.90 -19.82 2.32
CA GLN A 141 -14.34 -20.92 3.10
C GLN A 141 -13.20 -21.61 2.35
N THR A 142 -13.38 -21.89 1.05
CA THR A 142 -12.34 -22.48 0.20
C THR A 142 -11.10 -21.61 0.18
N TYR A 143 -11.27 -20.30 -0.03
CA TYR A 143 -10.18 -19.34 -0.03
C TYR A 143 -9.41 -19.30 1.29
N LEU A 144 -10.11 -19.14 2.42
CA LEU A 144 -9.46 -19.01 3.73
C LEU A 144 -8.70 -20.29 4.10
N VAL A 145 -9.29 -21.44 3.83
CA VAL A 145 -8.69 -22.74 4.12
C VAL A 145 -7.46 -23.02 3.24
N LEU A 146 -7.54 -22.73 1.94
CA LEU A 146 -6.39 -22.87 1.04
C LEU A 146 -5.29 -21.87 1.37
N SER A 147 -5.63 -20.65 1.79
CA SER A 147 -4.66 -19.63 2.22
C SER A 147 -3.91 -20.08 3.47
N GLN A 148 -4.62 -20.60 4.49
CA GLN A 148 -3.99 -21.17 5.69
C GLN A 148 -3.12 -22.37 5.38
N TRP A 149 -3.57 -23.26 4.49
CA TRP A 149 -2.75 -24.38 4.03
C TRP A 149 -1.47 -23.88 3.36
N ALA A 150 -1.57 -22.89 2.47
CA ALA A 150 -0.43 -22.34 1.75
C ALA A 150 0.58 -21.66 2.70
N GLU A 151 0.10 -20.89 3.69
CA GLU A 151 0.95 -20.33 4.75
C GLU A 151 1.62 -21.44 5.59
N LYS A 152 0.90 -22.52 5.92
CA LYS A 152 1.47 -23.69 6.62
C LYS A 152 2.60 -24.33 5.82
N MET A 153 2.46 -24.44 4.49
CA MET A 153 3.52 -25.00 3.63
C MET A 153 4.80 -24.17 3.68
N VAL A 154 4.70 -22.85 3.83
CA VAL A 154 5.88 -22.00 4.00
C VAL A 154 6.45 -22.14 5.42
N ASN A 155 5.60 -22.10 6.43
CA ASN A 155 6.04 -22.10 7.84
C ASN A 155 6.68 -23.43 8.28
N ASP A 156 6.19 -24.55 7.75
CA ASP A 156 6.69 -25.88 8.13
C ASP A 156 7.80 -26.37 7.20
N ALA A 157 8.18 -25.58 6.18
CA ALA A 157 9.31 -25.90 5.33
C ALA A 157 10.63 -25.79 6.13
N GLY A 158 11.23 -26.92 6.45
CA GLY A 158 12.53 -27.01 7.13
C GLY A 158 13.69 -26.59 6.22
N GLY A 159 14.85 -26.27 6.81
CA GLY A 159 16.07 -25.93 6.07
C GLY A 159 16.12 -24.52 5.46
N LEU A 160 15.07 -23.72 5.65
CA LEU A 160 15.06 -22.29 5.30
C LEU A 160 15.57 -21.46 6.49
N ASP A 161 16.52 -20.56 6.21
CA ASP A 161 16.86 -19.50 7.15
C ASP A 161 15.69 -18.53 7.36
N GLU A 162 15.72 -17.78 8.46
CA GLU A 162 14.61 -16.91 8.88
C GLU A 162 14.27 -15.83 7.83
N HIS A 163 15.28 -15.30 7.12
CA HIS A 163 15.04 -14.27 6.11
C HIS A 163 14.38 -14.85 4.86
N THR A 164 14.86 -16.00 4.37
CA THR A 164 14.21 -16.72 3.26
C THR A 164 12.77 -17.11 3.62
N ARG A 165 12.50 -17.55 4.85
CA ARG A 165 11.13 -17.88 5.31
C ARG A 165 10.24 -16.64 5.34
N HIS A 166 10.74 -15.51 5.84
CA HIS A 166 10.00 -14.24 5.84
C HIS A 166 9.65 -13.78 4.42
N LYS A 167 10.61 -13.84 3.49
CA LYS A 167 10.39 -13.57 2.06
C LYS A 167 9.33 -14.50 1.46
N ALA A 168 9.42 -15.80 1.73
CA ALA A 168 8.45 -16.78 1.23
C ALA A 168 7.03 -16.51 1.76
N ASN A 169 6.90 -16.15 3.04
CA ASN A 169 5.63 -15.78 3.64
C ASN A 169 5.06 -14.50 3.00
N PHE A 170 5.89 -13.49 2.77
CA PHE A 170 5.48 -12.27 2.07
C PHE A 170 4.94 -12.59 0.67
N TYR A 171 5.70 -13.32 -0.16
CA TYR A 171 5.25 -13.66 -1.52
C TYR A 171 4.01 -14.56 -1.52
N MET A 172 3.93 -15.54 -0.61
CA MET A 172 2.75 -16.40 -0.49
C MET A 172 1.50 -15.58 -0.15
N ARG A 173 1.62 -14.57 0.72
CA ARG A 173 0.54 -13.64 1.01
C ARG A 173 0.17 -12.79 -0.20
N GLN A 174 1.12 -12.34 -1.02
CA GLN A 174 0.79 -11.60 -2.25
C GLN A 174 0.04 -12.49 -3.26
N ILE A 175 0.48 -13.73 -3.46
CA ILE A 175 -0.18 -14.70 -4.36
C ILE A 175 -1.59 -15.01 -3.87
N THR A 176 -1.75 -15.37 -2.59
CA THR A 176 -3.07 -15.67 -2.02
C THR A 176 -3.95 -14.41 -1.97
N ALA A 177 -3.40 -13.21 -1.73
CA ALA A 177 -4.18 -11.97 -1.79
C ALA A 177 -4.69 -11.70 -3.21
N ALA A 178 -3.88 -11.91 -4.24
CA ALA A 178 -4.26 -11.72 -5.65
C ALA A 178 -5.37 -12.69 -6.08
N LEU A 179 -5.33 -13.94 -5.60
CA LEU A 179 -6.32 -14.98 -5.90
C LEU A 179 -7.62 -14.87 -5.08
N SER A 180 -7.75 -13.85 -4.21
CA SER A 180 -8.95 -13.70 -3.39
C SER A 180 -10.22 -13.56 -4.23
N PRO A 181 -11.31 -14.27 -3.91
CA PRO A 181 -12.57 -14.15 -4.63
C PRO A 181 -13.19 -12.74 -4.49
N ALA A 182 -12.76 -11.95 -3.51
CA ALA A 182 -13.19 -10.56 -3.36
C ALA A 182 -12.67 -9.65 -4.49
N ASN A 183 -11.65 -10.07 -5.26
CA ASN A 183 -11.05 -9.24 -6.31
C ASN A 183 -11.79 -9.30 -7.65
N PHE A 184 -12.72 -10.24 -7.85
CA PHE A 184 -13.37 -10.46 -9.14
C PHE A 184 -14.87 -10.19 -9.07
N VAL A 185 -15.39 -9.56 -10.12
CA VAL A 185 -16.81 -9.14 -10.21
C VAL A 185 -17.76 -10.31 -10.03
N ALA A 186 -17.47 -11.46 -10.63
CA ALA A 186 -18.34 -12.64 -10.60
C ALA A 186 -18.33 -13.39 -9.25
N THR A 187 -17.33 -13.15 -8.40
CA THR A 187 -17.16 -13.89 -7.14
C THR A 187 -17.27 -13.00 -5.91
N ASN A 188 -17.39 -11.68 -6.08
CA ASN A 188 -17.63 -10.73 -5.00
C ASN A 188 -19.13 -10.35 -4.98
N PRO A 189 -19.87 -10.61 -3.89
CA PRO A 189 -21.31 -10.38 -3.82
C PRO A 189 -21.67 -8.89 -4.02
N GLN A 190 -20.90 -7.97 -3.44
CA GLN A 190 -21.17 -6.53 -3.59
C GLN A 190 -20.98 -6.07 -5.03
N LEU A 191 -19.88 -6.49 -5.67
CA LEU A 191 -19.59 -6.11 -7.06
C LEU A 191 -20.57 -6.77 -8.03
N TYR A 192 -20.90 -8.05 -7.85
CA TYR A 192 -21.86 -8.74 -8.70
C TYR A 192 -23.23 -8.05 -8.59
N ARG A 193 -23.72 -7.86 -7.36
CA ARG A 193 -25.02 -7.25 -7.08
C ARG A 193 -25.11 -5.85 -7.70
N GLU A 194 -24.10 -5.00 -7.49
CA GLU A 194 -24.04 -3.67 -8.10
C GLU A 194 -23.99 -3.73 -9.64
N THR A 195 -23.23 -4.68 -10.20
CA THR A 195 -23.15 -4.87 -11.67
C THR A 195 -24.51 -5.24 -12.25
N VAL A 196 -25.26 -6.11 -11.57
CA VAL A 196 -26.61 -6.49 -12.00
C VAL A 196 -27.58 -5.33 -11.84
N GLN A 197 -27.58 -4.65 -10.69
CA GLN A 197 -28.50 -3.56 -10.38
C GLN A 197 -28.29 -2.34 -11.28
N SER A 198 -27.03 -2.03 -11.62
CA SER A 198 -26.66 -0.91 -12.50
C SER A 198 -26.60 -1.31 -13.98
N SER A 199 -26.98 -2.54 -14.33
CA SER A 199 -26.83 -3.10 -15.68
C SER A 199 -25.42 -2.86 -16.26
N GLY A 200 -24.38 -3.04 -15.44
CA GLY A 200 -22.97 -2.89 -15.81
C GLY A 200 -22.46 -1.44 -15.88
N ALA A 201 -23.25 -0.44 -15.51
CA ALA A 201 -22.80 0.96 -15.53
C ALA A 201 -21.63 1.22 -14.57
N ASN A 202 -21.57 0.48 -13.45
CA ASN A 202 -20.42 0.50 -12.54
C ASN A 202 -19.10 0.12 -13.23
N LEU A 203 -19.11 -0.87 -14.13
CA LEU A 203 -17.93 -1.31 -14.89
C LEU A 203 -17.47 -0.24 -15.87
N VAL A 204 -18.40 0.43 -16.56
CA VAL A 204 -18.09 1.55 -17.45
C VAL A 204 -17.37 2.65 -16.69
N LYS A 205 -17.92 3.05 -15.53
CA LYS A 205 -17.32 4.06 -14.65
C LYS A 205 -15.95 3.64 -14.16
N GLY A 206 -15.79 2.38 -13.72
CA GLY A 206 -14.51 1.84 -13.26
C GLY A 206 -13.44 1.86 -14.34
N MET A 207 -13.78 1.46 -15.58
CA MET A 207 -12.83 1.48 -16.71
C MET A 207 -12.48 2.91 -17.15
N GLN A 208 -13.42 3.86 -17.04
CA GLN A 208 -13.12 5.26 -17.25
C GLN A 208 -12.11 5.78 -16.20
N MET A 209 -12.34 5.47 -14.92
CA MET A 209 -11.40 5.85 -13.85
C MET A 209 -10.01 5.24 -14.08
N LEU A 210 -9.94 3.97 -14.50
CA LEU A 210 -8.68 3.31 -14.86
C LEU A 210 -7.95 4.04 -16.01
N ALA A 211 -8.67 4.39 -17.07
CA ALA A 211 -8.10 5.12 -18.20
C ALA A 211 -7.55 6.50 -17.79
N GLU A 212 -8.29 7.22 -16.95
CA GLU A 212 -7.85 8.50 -16.39
C GLU A 212 -6.62 8.36 -15.48
N ASP A 213 -6.55 7.30 -14.67
CA ASP A 213 -5.42 7.01 -13.78
C ASP A 213 -4.13 6.72 -14.57
N ILE A 214 -4.23 5.93 -15.66
CA ILE A 214 -3.10 5.65 -16.55
C ILE A 214 -2.68 6.92 -17.30
N ALA A 215 -3.63 7.72 -17.79
CA ALA A 215 -3.32 8.99 -18.44
C ALA A 215 -2.63 9.97 -17.49
N ALA A 216 -3.10 10.08 -16.24
CA ALA A 216 -2.49 10.93 -15.22
C ALA A 216 -1.08 10.47 -14.79
N GLY A 217 -0.78 9.18 -14.95
CA GLY A 217 0.55 8.61 -14.73
C GLY A 217 1.47 8.63 -15.96
N GLY A 218 1.07 9.29 -17.06
CA GLY A 218 1.88 9.34 -18.28
C GLY A 218 2.03 7.99 -18.97
N GLY A 219 1.06 7.08 -18.80
CA GLY A 219 1.08 5.71 -19.30
C GLY A 219 1.53 4.66 -18.29
N ASP A 220 1.83 5.07 -17.05
CA ASP A 220 1.89 4.16 -15.91
C ASP A 220 0.64 4.27 -15.02
N LEU A 221 0.28 3.19 -14.32
CA LEU A 221 -0.91 3.19 -13.48
C LEU A 221 -0.68 4.02 -12.21
N ARG A 222 -1.21 5.24 -12.19
CA ARG A 222 -1.22 6.08 -11.00
C ARG A 222 -2.58 6.04 -10.32
N ILE A 223 -2.74 5.17 -9.32
CA ILE A 223 -3.98 5.05 -8.54
C ILE A 223 -4.25 6.37 -7.79
N ARG A 224 -5.22 7.16 -8.27
CA ARG A 224 -5.58 8.44 -7.65
C ARG A 224 -6.46 8.18 -6.42
N GLN A 225 -5.96 8.51 -5.23
CA GLN A 225 -6.74 8.42 -3.98
C GLN A 225 -7.52 9.71 -3.67
N THR A 226 -7.11 10.83 -4.28
CA THR A 226 -7.69 12.15 -4.06
C THR A 226 -7.67 12.95 -5.36
N ASP A 227 -8.59 13.89 -5.49
CA ASP A 227 -8.60 14.85 -6.59
C ASP A 227 -7.45 15.86 -6.42
N THR A 228 -6.37 15.66 -7.16
CA THR A 228 -5.18 16.52 -7.12
C THR A 228 -5.42 17.90 -7.73
N SER A 229 -6.46 18.10 -8.53
CA SER A 229 -6.77 19.41 -9.13
C SER A 229 -7.12 20.47 -8.08
N LYS A 230 -7.49 20.04 -6.87
CA LYS A 230 -7.80 20.91 -5.74
C LYS A 230 -6.57 21.35 -4.95
N PHE A 231 -5.38 20.85 -5.25
CA PHE A 231 -4.17 21.12 -4.49
C PHE A 231 -3.08 21.71 -5.38
N ALA A 232 -2.57 22.87 -4.99
CA ALA A 232 -1.50 23.59 -5.65
C ALA A 232 -0.46 24.01 -4.60
N VAL A 233 0.74 23.42 -4.73
CA VAL A 233 1.89 23.74 -3.86
C VAL A 233 2.27 25.20 -4.08
N GLY A 234 2.41 25.96 -3.01
CA GLY A 234 2.68 27.40 -3.02
C GLY A 234 1.44 28.28 -3.13
N GLU A 235 0.25 27.73 -3.43
CA GLU A 235 -1.00 28.49 -3.52
C GLU A 235 -1.98 28.16 -2.39
N ASN A 236 -2.23 26.86 -2.15
CA ASN A 236 -3.15 26.39 -1.12
C ASN A 236 -2.59 25.27 -0.23
N MET A 237 -1.35 24.86 -0.50
CA MET A 237 -0.57 23.94 0.31
C MET A 237 0.90 24.41 0.35
N ALA A 238 1.63 24.18 1.44
CA ALA A 238 3.01 24.66 1.61
C ALA A 238 3.13 26.19 1.49
N ILE A 239 2.21 26.90 2.16
CA ILE A 239 2.06 28.36 2.04
C ILE A 239 2.57 29.13 3.26
N THR A 240 3.32 28.48 4.17
CA THR A 240 3.94 29.24 5.27
C THR A 240 4.99 30.18 4.67
N PRO A 241 4.92 31.51 4.93
CA PRO A 241 5.83 32.46 4.31
C PRO A 241 7.30 32.12 4.60
N GLY A 242 8.11 32.09 3.55
CA GLY A 242 9.53 31.72 3.63
C GLY A 242 10.24 31.95 2.30
N LYS A 243 11.57 31.82 2.31
CA LYS A 243 12.42 32.01 1.13
C LYS A 243 13.49 30.93 1.06
N VAL A 244 13.81 30.49 -0.16
CA VAL A 244 15.04 29.75 -0.41
C VAL A 244 16.21 30.71 -0.23
N ILE A 245 17.12 30.40 0.68
CA ILE A 245 18.28 31.25 1.00
C ILE A 245 19.61 30.63 0.59
N ALA A 246 19.63 29.35 0.25
CA ALA A 246 20.78 28.64 -0.29
C ALA A 246 20.34 27.42 -1.10
N GLN A 247 21.18 26.99 -2.02
CA GLN A 247 20.93 25.83 -2.89
C GLN A 247 22.24 25.08 -3.14
N SER A 248 22.18 23.74 -3.10
CA SER A 248 23.22 22.81 -3.53
C SER A 248 22.69 21.95 -4.69
N ASP A 249 23.51 20.99 -5.16
CA ASP A 249 23.08 20.04 -6.20
C ASP A 249 21.92 19.15 -5.73
N ILE A 250 21.80 18.89 -4.43
CA ILE A 250 20.85 17.92 -3.88
C ILE A 250 19.72 18.53 -3.04
N CYS A 251 19.81 19.82 -2.68
CA CYS A 251 18.76 20.45 -1.87
C CYS A 251 18.72 21.99 -1.99
N GLU A 252 17.58 22.54 -1.63
CA GLU A 252 17.38 23.95 -1.30
C GLU A 252 17.19 24.09 0.21
N ILE A 253 17.69 25.18 0.79
CA ILE A 253 17.48 25.52 2.20
C ILE A 253 16.47 26.65 2.28
N ILE A 254 15.31 26.36 2.87
CA ILE A 254 14.23 27.33 3.08
C ILE A 254 14.34 27.90 4.49
N GLN A 255 14.35 29.22 4.62
CA GLN A 255 14.15 29.92 5.88
C GLN A 255 12.74 30.51 5.92
N TYR A 256 11.99 30.23 6.97
CA TYR A 256 10.63 30.76 7.14
C TYR A 256 10.65 32.12 7.84
N GLU A 257 9.69 32.99 7.47
CA GLU A 257 9.52 34.32 8.02
C GLU A 257 8.98 34.25 9.45
N SER A 258 9.58 35.00 10.39
CA SER A 258 9.12 35.03 11.78
C SER A 258 7.71 35.64 11.87
N THR A 259 6.84 35.03 12.67
CA THR A 259 5.51 35.58 13.00
C THR A 259 5.46 36.21 14.39
N THR A 260 6.58 36.23 15.12
CA THR A 260 6.73 36.81 16.45
C THR A 260 7.77 37.94 16.47
N GLU A 261 7.64 38.87 17.42
CA GLU A 261 8.59 39.98 17.60
C GLU A 261 9.98 39.50 18.05
N THR A 262 10.02 38.43 18.85
CA THR A 262 11.26 37.80 19.32
C THR A 262 11.20 36.30 19.07
N VAL A 263 12.37 35.71 18.88
CA VAL A 263 12.53 34.27 18.61
C VAL A 263 13.55 33.67 19.57
N LEU A 264 13.49 32.35 19.74
CA LEU A 264 14.50 31.60 20.47
C LEU A 264 15.85 31.73 19.78
N LYS A 265 16.89 31.96 20.58
CA LYS A 265 18.26 32.16 20.09
C LYS A 265 18.73 31.01 19.19
N ARG A 266 18.45 29.76 19.56
CA ARG A 266 18.92 28.58 18.81
C ARG A 266 17.93 28.24 17.68
N PRO A 267 18.36 28.24 16.40
CA PRO A 267 17.48 27.89 15.28
C PRO A 267 17.04 26.43 15.30
N LEU A 268 15.95 26.16 14.57
CA LEU A 268 15.41 24.82 14.33
C LEU A 268 15.66 24.43 12.87
N LEU A 269 16.43 23.36 12.65
CA LEU A 269 16.67 22.77 11.33
C LEU A 269 15.85 21.49 11.18
N ILE A 270 15.06 21.40 10.11
CA ILE A 270 14.24 20.23 9.80
C ILE A 270 14.83 19.51 8.59
N CYS A 271 15.14 18.23 8.78
CA CYS A 271 15.60 17.26 7.79
C CYS A 271 14.43 16.30 7.45
N PRO A 272 13.60 16.62 6.45
CA PRO A 272 12.48 15.79 6.04
C PRO A 272 12.94 14.55 5.25
N PRO A 273 12.04 13.58 5.00
CA PRO A 273 12.34 12.49 4.07
C PRO A 273 12.50 13.02 2.64
N TRP A 274 13.21 12.28 1.78
CA TRP A 274 13.26 12.51 0.33
C TRP A 274 12.45 11.48 -0.47
N ILE A 275 11.88 10.45 0.18
CA ILE A 275 10.92 9.52 -0.45
C ILE A 275 9.63 10.26 -0.86
N ASN A 276 9.19 11.18 0.00
CA ASN A 276 8.10 12.11 -0.24
C ASN A 276 8.61 13.53 -0.04
N LYS A 277 7.85 14.54 -0.48
CA LYS A 277 8.27 15.94 -0.38
C LYS A 277 8.07 16.51 1.03
N PHE A 278 8.87 17.53 1.37
CA PHE A 278 8.92 18.13 2.70
C PHE A 278 7.58 18.72 3.19
N TYR A 279 6.69 19.13 2.28
CA TYR A 279 5.43 19.80 2.61
C TYR A 279 4.41 18.95 3.37
N ILE A 280 4.70 17.66 3.62
CA ILE A 280 3.95 16.90 4.62
C ILE A 280 3.99 17.56 6.01
N LEU A 281 5.03 18.34 6.30
CA LEU A 281 5.17 19.15 7.52
C LEU A 281 4.59 20.58 7.37
N ASP A 282 4.14 20.95 6.17
CA ASP A 282 3.57 22.26 5.84
C ASP A 282 2.39 22.10 4.86
N LEU A 283 1.33 21.40 5.29
CA LEU A 283 0.17 21.16 4.41
C LEU A 283 -0.65 22.44 4.22
N ASN A 284 -1.73 22.61 4.98
CA ASN A 284 -2.49 23.85 5.03
C ASN A 284 -2.22 24.56 6.37
N PRO A 285 -2.61 25.83 6.56
CA PRO A 285 -2.30 26.58 7.79
C PRO A 285 -2.78 25.91 9.08
N GLN A 286 -3.85 25.12 9.03
CA GLN A 286 -4.42 24.40 10.17
C GLN A 286 -3.67 23.09 10.49
N LYS A 287 -2.89 22.58 9.53
CA LYS A 287 -2.15 21.30 9.59
C LYS A 287 -0.67 21.48 9.28
N SER A 288 -0.13 22.68 9.50
CA SER A 288 1.28 22.98 9.27
C SER A 288 2.05 22.95 10.59
N PHE A 289 2.92 21.95 10.73
CA PHE A 289 3.86 21.88 11.84
C PHE A 289 4.91 22.98 11.76
N ILE A 290 5.36 23.30 10.54
CA ILE A 290 6.33 24.37 10.29
C ILE A 290 5.75 25.72 10.71
N LYS A 291 4.52 26.05 10.28
CA LYS A 291 3.83 27.27 10.71
C LYS A 291 3.71 27.33 12.22
N TRP A 292 3.29 26.23 12.84
CA TRP A 292 3.16 26.17 14.29
C TRP A 292 4.50 26.46 14.99
N CYS A 293 5.62 25.89 14.52
CA CYS A 293 6.95 26.17 15.10
C CYS A 293 7.35 27.64 14.97
N VAL A 294 7.10 28.24 13.81
CA VAL A 294 7.34 29.67 13.57
C VAL A 294 6.49 30.52 14.54
N ASP A 295 5.20 30.19 14.70
CA ASP A 295 4.29 30.86 15.63
C ASP A 295 4.68 30.67 17.11
N GLN A 296 5.42 29.62 17.45
CA GLN A 296 6.00 29.42 18.79
C GLN A 296 7.32 30.19 18.99
N GLY A 297 7.76 30.99 18.01
CA GLY A 297 8.97 31.79 18.10
C GLY A 297 10.26 31.02 17.79
N HIS A 298 10.21 29.95 17.00
CA HIS A 298 11.43 29.35 16.45
C HIS A 298 11.84 30.04 15.14
N THR A 299 13.13 30.28 14.94
CA THR A 299 13.68 30.48 13.58
C THR A 299 13.79 29.12 12.90
N VAL A 300 12.94 28.88 11.90
CA VAL A 300 12.80 27.55 11.27
C VAL A 300 13.48 27.52 9.90
N PHE A 301 14.30 26.48 9.69
CA PHE A 301 14.92 26.12 8.43
C PHE A 301 14.49 24.71 8.01
N VAL A 302 14.27 24.49 6.72
CA VAL A 302 13.92 23.18 6.16
C VAL A 302 14.84 22.86 5.00
N ILE A 303 15.32 21.61 4.96
CA ILE A 303 16.01 21.06 3.80
C ILE A 303 14.96 20.57 2.80
N SER A 304 14.84 21.23 1.65
CA SER A 304 13.98 20.81 0.54
C SER A 304 14.81 20.02 -0.47
N TRP A 305 14.71 18.68 -0.40
CA TRP A 305 15.45 17.79 -1.29
C TRP A 305 14.98 17.89 -2.74
N VAL A 306 15.92 17.79 -3.68
CA VAL A 306 15.60 17.66 -5.11
C VAL A 306 14.94 16.32 -5.40
N ASN A 307 14.15 16.27 -6.48
CA ASN A 307 13.72 14.99 -7.04
C ASN A 307 14.86 14.48 -7.94
N PRO A 308 15.53 13.36 -7.60
CA PRO A 308 16.71 12.93 -8.32
C PRO A 308 16.40 12.54 -9.77
N ASP A 309 17.37 12.79 -10.63
CA ASP A 309 17.42 12.33 -12.02
C ASP A 309 18.78 11.65 -12.29
N GLU A 310 19.08 11.32 -13.55
CA GLU A 310 20.31 10.64 -13.97
C GLU A 310 21.60 11.31 -13.44
N ARG A 311 21.59 12.64 -13.24
CA ARG A 311 22.76 13.39 -12.73
C ARG A 311 23.10 13.05 -11.28
N HIS A 312 22.16 12.45 -10.55
CA HIS A 312 22.27 12.12 -9.15
C HIS A 312 22.56 10.64 -8.91
N ALA A 313 22.75 9.84 -9.96
CA ALA A 313 22.92 8.38 -9.87
C ALA A 313 24.05 7.95 -8.93
N ASP A 314 25.14 8.74 -8.87
CA ASP A 314 26.30 8.45 -8.03
C ASP A 314 26.20 9.03 -6.60
N LYS A 315 25.09 9.70 -6.26
CA LYS A 315 24.91 10.32 -4.93
C LYS A 315 24.57 9.25 -3.89
N GLY A 316 25.58 8.87 -3.13
CA GLY A 316 25.44 8.00 -1.97
C GLY A 316 25.04 8.74 -0.68
N TRP A 317 24.97 7.98 0.41
CA TRP A 317 24.58 8.47 1.73
C TRP A 317 25.43 9.64 2.25
N GLU A 318 26.75 9.59 2.03
CA GLU A 318 27.65 10.66 2.44
C GLU A 318 27.33 11.98 1.73
N ALA A 319 26.94 11.95 0.44
CA ALA A 319 26.55 13.16 -0.28
C ALA A 319 25.35 13.85 0.38
N TYR A 320 24.34 13.09 0.82
CA TYR A 320 23.18 13.63 1.55
C TYR A 320 23.56 14.24 2.91
N ILE A 321 24.58 13.71 3.58
CA ILE A 321 25.10 14.30 4.82
C ILE A 321 25.88 15.59 4.51
N ARG A 322 26.84 15.55 3.58
CA ARG A 322 27.74 16.66 3.29
C ARG A 322 27.08 17.81 2.54
N GLU A 323 26.42 17.50 1.44
CA GLU A 323 25.81 18.48 0.53
C GLU A 323 24.38 18.85 0.94
N GLY A 324 23.84 18.16 1.95
CA GLY A 324 22.52 18.38 2.53
C GLY A 324 22.60 18.89 3.96
N VAL A 325 22.85 18.01 4.93
CA VAL A 325 22.84 18.36 6.36
C VAL A 325 23.93 19.36 6.72
N ASP A 326 25.19 19.12 6.34
CA ASP A 326 26.30 20.04 6.63
C ASP A 326 26.16 21.36 5.88
N PHE A 327 25.73 21.30 4.62
CA PHE A 327 25.38 22.49 3.84
C PHE A 327 24.28 23.33 4.49
N ALA A 328 23.25 22.69 5.06
CA ALA A 328 22.20 23.37 5.81
C ALA A 328 22.73 24.01 7.09
N LEU A 329 23.59 23.32 7.85
CA LEU A 329 24.22 23.88 9.05
C LEU A 329 25.07 25.11 8.73
N ASP A 330 25.88 25.06 7.67
CA ASP A 330 26.66 26.21 7.20
C ASP A 330 25.75 27.38 6.81
N THR A 331 24.62 27.08 6.19
CA THR A 331 23.63 28.08 5.76
C THR A 331 22.97 28.75 6.97
N VAL A 332 22.58 27.97 7.98
CA VAL A 332 21.99 28.48 9.23
C VAL A 332 22.97 29.39 9.97
N GLU A 333 24.24 28.97 10.11
CA GLU A 333 25.28 29.77 10.76
C GLU A 333 25.51 31.10 10.01
N LYS A 334 25.56 31.07 8.67
CA LYS A 334 25.68 32.30 7.85
C LYS A 334 24.48 33.22 7.98
N ALA A 335 23.26 32.67 8.05
CA ALA A 335 22.03 33.45 8.09
C ALA A 335 21.74 34.06 9.48
N THR A 336 22.15 33.39 10.56
CA THR A 336 21.76 33.74 11.94
C THR A 336 22.92 34.17 12.82
N GLY A 337 24.15 33.80 12.47
CA GLY A 337 25.33 33.93 13.34
C GLY A 337 25.41 32.86 14.44
N GLU A 338 24.41 31.98 14.56
CA GLU A 338 24.35 30.94 15.59
C GLU A 338 24.97 29.64 15.09
N LYS A 339 25.92 29.11 15.85
CA LYS A 339 26.67 27.89 15.49
C LYS A 339 25.95 26.61 15.82
N GLU A 340 25.04 26.67 16.79
CA GLU A 340 24.32 25.50 17.27
C GLU A 340 22.87 25.54 16.77
N VAL A 341 22.33 24.37 16.43
CA VAL A 341 20.93 24.20 16.05
C VAL A 341 20.26 23.10 16.86
N ASN A 342 18.95 23.19 17.00
CA ASN A 342 18.12 22.02 17.29
C ASN A 342 17.72 21.39 15.95
N ALA A 343 17.86 20.09 15.80
CA ALA A 343 17.54 19.38 14.57
C ALA A 343 16.31 18.47 14.74
N ILE A 344 15.46 18.42 13.72
CA ILE A 344 14.38 17.44 13.60
C ILE A 344 14.66 16.58 12.38
N GLY A 345 14.61 15.27 12.56
CA GLY A 345 14.64 14.31 11.45
C GLY A 345 13.30 13.59 11.35
N TYR A 346 12.74 13.49 10.15
CA TYR A 346 11.45 12.81 9.91
C TYR A 346 11.59 11.62 8.96
N CYS A 347 11.07 10.46 9.35
CA CYS A 347 11.14 9.22 8.56
C CYS A 347 12.59 8.93 8.13
N VAL A 348 12.87 8.70 6.83
CA VAL A 348 14.24 8.47 6.35
C VAL A 348 15.16 9.68 6.55
N GLY A 349 14.61 10.90 6.62
CA GLY A 349 15.37 12.10 7.00
C GLY A 349 15.88 12.06 8.44
N GLY A 350 15.19 11.34 9.33
CA GLY A 350 15.69 11.07 10.67
C GLY A 350 16.74 9.96 10.70
N THR A 351 16.62 8.96 9.83
CA THR A 351 17.69 7.96 9.66
C THR A 351 18.95 8.67 9.19
N LEU A 352 18.82 9.58 8.19
CA LEU A 352 19.85 10.52 7.73
C LEU A 352 20.51 11.30 8.86
N LEU A 353 19.69 11.98 9.65
CA LEU A 353 20.16 12.76 10.78
C LEU A 353 20.89 11.88 11.82
N ALA A 354 20.40 10.67 12.11
CA ALA A 354 21.04 9.77 13.07
C ALA A 354 22.44 9.33 12.62
N ALA A 355 22.63 8.97 11.36
CA ALA A 355 23.96 8.62 10.85
C ALA A 355 24.86 9.86 10.69
N ALA A 356 24.31 11.03 10.33
CA ALA A 356 25.04 12.30 10.32
C ALA A 356 25.60 12.63 11.71
N LEU A 357 24.80 12.45 12.78
CA LEU A 357 25.24 12.65 14.17
C LEU A 357 26.39 11.70 14.56
N ALA A 358 26.37 10.44 14.09
CA ALA A 358 27.46 9.50 14.33
C ALA A 358 28.76 9.94 13.64
N LEU A 359 28.67 10.38 12.38
CA LEU A 359 29.80 10.94 11.64
C LEU A 359 30.32 12.23 12.31
N HIS A 360 29.43 13.14 12.70
CA HIS A 360 29.76 14.38 13.41
C HIS A 360 30.47 14.11 14.73
N ALA A 361 30.06 13.09 15.48
CA ALA A 361 30.74 12.69 16.72
C ALA A 361 32.19 12.24 16.45
N GLN A 362 32.43 11.47 15.39
CA GLN A 362 33.77 11.07 14.96
C GLN A 362 34.64 12.27 14.58
N GLU A 363 34.05 13.26 13.91
CA GLU A 363 34.72 14.47 13.42
C GLU A 363 34.78 15.59 14.46
N LYS A 364 34.20 15.37 15.64
CA LYS A 364 34.07 16.38 16.72
C LYS A 364 33.27 17.62 16.29
N ASN A 365 32.37 17.47 15.32
CA ASN A 365 31.40 18.48 14.92
C ASN A 365 30.25 18.50 15.95
N LYS A 366 30.07 19.63 16.64
CA LYS A 366 29.08 19.78 17.74
C LYS A 366 27.96 20.77 17.42
N ARG A 367 27.76 21.10 16.13
CA ARG A 367 26.79 22.10 15.69
C ARG A 367 25.33 21.69 15.94
N ILE A 368 25.02 20.41 16.09
CA ILE A 368 23.68 19.95 16.47
C ILE A 368 23.63 19.78 18.00
N ALA A 369 22.97 20.72 18.68
CA ALA A 369 22.86 20.73 20.14
C ALA A 369 21.79 19.76 20.67
N SER A 370 20.71 19.56 19.91
CA SER A 370 19.71 18.53 20.18
C SER A 370 19.17 17.96 18.88
N ALA A 371 18.73 16.70 18.93
CA ALA A 371 18.11 16.01 17.80
C ALA A 371 16.81 15.33 18.24
N THR A 372 15.75 15.56 17.47
CA THR A 372 14.43 14.97 17.68
C THR A 372 14.08 14.12 16.47
N LEU A 373 13.72 12.85 16.69
CA LEU A 373 13.44 11.89 15.63
C LEU A 373 11.95 11.57 15.55
N PHE A 374 11.30 11.98 14.46
CA PHE A 374 9.87 11.73 14.21
C PHE A 374 9.72 10.48 13.35
N THR A 375 9.00 9.48 13.88
CA THR A 375 8.68 8.21 13.19
C THR A 375 9.86 7.66 12.39
N THR A 376 11.02 7.65 13.04
CA THR A 376 12.31 7.37 12.40
C THR A 376 12.79 6.01 12.84
N GLN A 377 13.12 5.15 11.89
CA GLN A 377 13.76 3.88 12.17
C GLN A 377 15.28 4.04 12.12
N VAL A 378 15.95 3.66 13.19
CA VAL A 378 17.42 3.61 13.28
C VAL A 378 17.90 2.16 13.38
N ASP A 379 17.16 1.32 14.10
CA ASP A 379 17.35 -0.12 14.12
C ASP A 379 16.39 -0.81 13.14
N PHE A 380 16.97 -1.40 12.09
CA PHE A 380 16.25 -2.11 11.03
C PHE A 380 16.16 -3.63 11.25
N THR A 381 16.57 -4.14 12.43
CA THR A 381 16.51 -5.58 12.76
C THR A 381 15.11 -6.15 12.54
N TYR A 382 14.08 -5.39 12.93
CA TYR A 382 12.66 -5.71 12.78
C TYR A 382 11.92 -4.72 11.87
N ALA A 383 12.44 -4.46 10.67
CA ALA A 383 11.84 -3.54 9.70
C ALA A 383 10.63 -4.11 8.91
N GLY A 384 10.08 -5.25 9.35
CA GLY A 384 8.94 -5.90 8.68
C GLY A 384 9.23 -6.24 7.22
N ASP A 385 8.29 -5.91 6.34
CA ASP A 385 8.36 -6.22 4.91
C ASP A 385 9.38 -5.36 4.15
N LEU A 386 9.96 -4.32 4.76
CA LEU A 386 11.10 -3.57 4.18
C LEU A 386 12.35 -4.46 4.00
N LYS A 387 12.38 -5.65 4.61
CA LYS A 387 13.47 -6.62 4.51
C LYS A 387 13.34 -7.55 3.29
N VAL A 388 12.18 -7.55 2.63
CA VAL A 388 11.88 -8.40 1.48
C VAL A 388 12.18 -7.65 0.20
#